data_AF-A0A498IT68-F1
#
_entry.id   AF-A0A498IT68-F1
#
_cell.length_a   1.000
_cell.length_b   1.000
_cell.length_c   1.000
_cell.angle_alpha   90.00
_cell.angle_beta   90.00
_cell.angle_gamma   90.00
#
_symmetry.space_group_name_H-M   'P 1'
#
loop_
_entity.id
_entity.type
_entity.pdbx_description
1 polymer ?
#
loop_
_entity_poly.entity_id
_entity_poly.type
_entity_poly.pdbx_seq_one_letter_code
_entity_poly.pdbx_strand_id
1 'polypeptide(L)'
;MAAGNQDGGRSALIFLGTGCSGSVPNAMCLIQASDPCHVCAQALSIPPDQNPNYRCNTSLLIDRCGSDGNHSYILIDVGKTFREQVLRWFTRYKIPRVDSIILTHEHADAVLGLDDIRAIQPHSPTNDIDPTPIYLSHYAMERYNILGELGYLSAKLLGSKAKFCLLLNLETVAMKFPYLIKKKLVEGQEVRRVAQLDWRIIEESIETPFLVSDLQFVPLPVMHGEDYICLGYLFGERCRIAYISDVSRFPASTEHVISKDGAGQLDLLILDTLYKTGSHNVHLCLPQTLEAVKRICPKKALLIGMNHQFDHHVDNKFLMEWSEREGIQVQLAHDGLRVPVDL
;
A
#
# COMPACT_ATOMS: atom_id res chain seq x y z
N MET A 1 -1.10 2.35 -35.89
CA MET A 1 0.36 2.18 -35.68
C MET A 1 0.64 2.54 -34.24
N ALA A 2 0.81 1.53 -33.39
CA ALA A 2 1.05 1.73 -31.97
C ALA A 2 2.49 2.21 -31.77
N ALA A 3 2.66 3.33 -31.06
CA ALA A 3 3.96 3.76 -30.57
C ALA A 3 4.55 2.61 -29.73
N GLY A 4 5.66 2.05 -30.22
CA GLY A 4 6.39 0.99 -29.54
C GLY A 4 6.85 1.47 -28.17
N ASN A 5 6.72 0.58 -27.19
CA ASN A 5 7.09 0.78 -25.80
C ASN A 5 8.62 1.03 -25.71
N GLN A 6 9.04 2.30 -25.72
CA GLN A 6 10.46 2.69 -25.59
C GLN A 6 11.00 2.59 -24.16
N ASP A 7 10.22 2.10 -23.21
CA ASP A 7 10.53 2.15 -21.77
C ASP A 7 10.60 0.78 -21.09
N GLY A 8 10.57 -0.32 -21.86
CA GLY A 8 10.53 -1.70 -21.38
C GLY A 8 11.84 -2.22 -20.76
N GLY A 9 12.71 -1.34 -20.26
CA GLY A 9 14.00 -1.72 -19.66
C GLY A 9 14.35 -0.89 -18.42
N ARG A 10 13.37 -0.21 -17.82
CA ARG A 10 13.59 0.63 -16.63
C ARG A 10 12.55 0.33 -15.56
N SER A 11 12.98 0.37 -14.31
CA SER A 11 12.09 0.23 -13.17
C SER A 11 11.15 1.44 -13.05
N ALA A 12 9.97 1.23 -12.50
CA ALA A 12 8.98 2.27 -12.28
C ALA A 12 8.13 2.00 -11.04
N LEU A 13 7.67 3.07 -10.41
CA LEU A 13 6.63 3.04 -9.40
C LEU A 13 5.29 3.39 -10.04
N ILE A 14 4.26 2.61 -9.78
CA ILE A 14 2.89 2.85 -10.26
C ILE A 14 1.98 2.97 -9.06
N PHE A 15 1.40 4.16 -8.87
CA PHE A 15 0.48 4.44 -7.78
C PHE A 15 -0.89 3.86 -8.14
N LEU A 16 -1.23 2.71 -7.57
CA LEU A 16 -2.49 2.04 -7.86
C LEU A 16 -3.66 2.73 -7.18
N GLY A 17 -3.41 3.28 -5.99
CA GLY A 17 -4.36 4.09 -5.25
C GLY A 17 -3.65 5.11 -4.37
N THR A 18 -4.30 6.24 -4.12
CA THR A 18 -3.73 7.40 -3.40
C THR A 18 -4.69 7.99 -2.35
N GLY A 19 -5.82 7.34 -2.13
CA GLY A 19 -6.89 7.81 -1.25
C GLY A 19 -6.87 7.17 0.13
N CYS A 20 -7.65 7.75 1.04
CA CYS A 20 -7.83 7.21 2.39
C CYS A 20 -8.60 5.87 2.41
N SER A 21 -8.82 5.33 3.62
CA SER A 21 -9.59 4.11 3.84
C SER A 21 -10.99 4.15 3.22
N GLY A 22 -11.65 5.31 3.20
CA GLY A 22 -12.97 5.50 2.62
C GLY A 22 -12.99 5.66 1.09
N SER A 23 -11.81 5.79 0.46
CA SER A 23 -11.65 6.15 -0.96
C SER A 23 -12.29 7.50 -1.32
N VAL A 24 -12.04 7.98 -2.54
CA VAL A 24 -12.69 9.17 -3.11
C VAL A 24 -13.30 8.78 -4.46
N PRO A 25 -14.60 9.01 -4.70
CA PRO A 25 -15.53 9.81 -3.90
C PRO A 25 -15.91 9.16 -2.56
N ASN A 26 -16.17 10.00 -1.56
CA ASN A 26 -16.69 9.54 -0.28
C ASN A 26 -18.19 9.24 -0.40
N ALA A 27 -18.59 7.99 -0.15
CA ALA A 27 -19.98 7.55 -0.29
C ALA A 27 -20.96 8.35 0.60
N MET A 28 -20.59 8.61 1.87
CA MET A 28 -21.44 9.40 2.78
C MET A 28 -21.66 10.82 2.28
N CYS A 29 -20.69 11.42 1.60
CA CYS A 29 -20.83 12.73 0.99
C CYS A 29 -21.79 12.73 -0.22
N LEU A 30 -21.86 11.63 -0.98
CA LEU A 30 -22.70 11.52 -2.17
C LEU A 30 -24.18 11.23 -1.87
N ILE A 31 -24.47 10.51 -0.77
CA ILE A 31 -25.83 10.07 -0.45
C ILE A 31 -26.59 11.02 0.50
N GLN A 32 -25.95 12.10 0.95
CA GLN A 32 -26.60 13.10 1.78
C GLN A 32 -27.67 13.87 0.98
N ALA A 33 -28.63 14.46 1.70
CA ALA A 33 -29.71 15.24 1.08
C ALA A 33 -29.21 16.58 0.49
N SER A 34 -28.09 17.11 0.98
CA SER A 34 -27.41 18.28 0.44
C SER A 34 -26.56 17.91 -0.77
N ASP A 35 -26.26 18.89 -1.62
CA ASP A 35 -25.33 18.70 -2.74
C ASP A 35 -23.97 18.16 -2.24
N PRO A 36 -23.38 17.19 -2.96
CA PRO A 36 -22.07 16.66 -2.62
C PRO A 36 -20.98 17.72 -2.74
N CYS A 37 -19.89 17.56 -1.99
CA CYS A 37 -18.74 18.44 -2.15
C CYS A 37 -18.19 18.37 -3.58
N HIS A 38 -17.54 19.46 -4.01
CA HIS A 38 -17.00 19.60 -5.36
C HIS A 38 -16.10 18.43 -5.78
N VAL A 39 -15.21 17.97 -4.89
CA VAL A 39 -14.29 16.86 -5.13
C VAL A 39 -15.05 15.56 -5.38
N CYS A 40 -16.05 15.23 -4.54
CA CYS A 40 -16.87 14.03 -4.73
C CYS A 40 -17.73 14.11 -5.99
N ALA A 41 -18.30 15.28 -6.29
CA ALA A 41 -19.10 15.50 -7.49
C ALA A 41 -18.26 15.29 -8.76
N GLN A 42 -17.05 15.86 -8.81
CA GLN A 42 -16.11 15.64 -9.91
C GLN A 42 -15.63 14.19 -9.98
N ALA A 43 -15.24 13.60 -8.84
CA ALA A 43 -14.83 12.21 -8.73
C ALA A 43 -15.86 11.26 -9.36
N LEU A 44 -17.15 11.52 -9.14
CA LEU A 44 -18.23 10.72 -9.72
C LEU A 44 -18.48 11.01 -11.21
N SER A 45 -18.29 12.26 -11.66
CA SER A 45 -18.75 12.70 -12.98
C SER A 45 -17.70 12.55 -14.09
N ILE A 46 -16.40 12.54 -13.75
CA ILE A 46 -15.30 12.47 -14.71
C ILE A 46 -14.70 11.05 -14.66
N PRO A 47 -14.52 10.38 -15.82
CA PRO A 47 -13.87 9.08 -15.90
C PRO A 47 -12.53 9.03 -15.13
N PRO A 48 -12.26 8.00 -14.30
CA PRO A 48 -11.08 8.04 -13.42
C PRO A 48 -9.72 8.08 -14.11
N ASP A 49 -9.62 7.67 -15.38
CA ASP A 49 -8.40 7.82 -16.18
C ASP A 49 -8.07 9.29 -16.50
N GLN A 50 -9.04 10.20 -16.36
CA GLN A 50 -8.91 11.64 -16.59
C GLN A 50 -9.14 12.45 -15.31
N ASN A 51 -9.28 11.77 -14.16
CA ASN A 51 -9.76 12.39 -12.94
C ASN A 51 -8.86 12.06 -11.75
N PRO A 52 -7.90 12.94 -11.42
CA PRO A 52 -7.00 12.71 -10.30
C PRO A 52 -7.67 12.88 -8.92
N ASN A 53 -8.95 13.28 -8.88
CA ASN A 53 -9.77 13.31 -7.67
C ASN A 53 -10.47 11.97 -7.39
N TYR A 54 -10.49 11.03 -8.34
CA TYR A 54 -10.92 9.66 -8.07
C TYR A 54 -9.75 8.88 -7.47
N ARG A 55 -9.90 8.36 -6.24
CA ARG A 55 -8.82 7.75 -5.49
C ARG A 55 -9.25 6.45 -4.83
N CYS A 56 -8.66 5.35 -5.27
CA CYS A 56 -8.72 4.05 -4.62
C CYS A 56 -7.95 4.07 -3.29
N ASN A 57 -8.07 3.01 -2.49
CA ASN A 57 -7.25 2.85 -1.28
C ASN A 57 -5.77 2.85 -1.65
N THR A 58 -4.94 3.49 -0.82
CA THR A 58 -3.50 3.54 -1.01
C THR A 58 -2.91 2.17 -1.35
N SER A 59 -2.17 2.11 -2.46
CA SER A 59 -1.42 0.92 -2.88
C SER A 59 -0.38 1.32 -3.92
N LEU A 60 0.80 0.69 -3.86
CA LEU A 60 1.91 0.95 -4.77
C LEU A 60 2.34 -0.34 -5.47
N LEU A 61 2.46 -0.30 -6.79
CA LEU A 61 3.14 -1.35 -7.55
C LEU A 61 4.54 -0.89 -7.93
N ILE A 62 5.54 -1.71 -7.60
CA ILE A 62 6.91 -1.57 -8.03
C ILE A 62 7.12 -2.51 -9.21
N ASP A 63 7.27 -1.93 -10.40
CA ASP A 63 7.70 -2.61 -11.61
C ASP A 63 9.23 -2.56 -11.64
N ARG A 64 9.89 -3.62 -11.18
CA ARG A 64 11.36 -3.70 -11.12
C ARG A 64 11.89 -4.42 -12.35
N CYS A 65 12.75 -3.76 -13.10
CA CYS A 65 13.52 -4.37 -14.19
C CYS A 65 14.86 -4.88 -13.64
N GLY A 66 15.09 -6.19 -13.73
CA GLY A 66 16.34 -6.85 -13.34
C GLY A 66 17.47 -6.63 -14.35
N SER A 67 18.69 -7.01 -13.97
CA SER A 67 19.87 -6.91 -14.84
C SER A 67 19.79 -7.78 -16.10
N ASP A 68 18.95 -8.81 -16.08
CA ASP A 68 18.63 -9.70 -17.20
C ASP A 68 17.53 -9.14 -18.11
N GLY A 69 16.99 -7.97 -17.80
CA GLY A 69 15.88 -7.34 -18.51
C GLY A 69 14.50 -7.90 -18.14
N ASN A 70 14.43 -8.88 -17.23
CA ASN A 70 13.15 -9.42 -16.78
C ASN A 70 12.50 -8.51 -15.74
N HIS A 71 11.18 -8.44 -15.78
CA HIS A 71 10.39 -7.64 -14.87
C HIS A 71 9.82 -8.48 -13.73
N SER A 72 9.95 -7.97 -12.51
CA SER A 72 9.26 -8.45 -11.32
C SER A 72 8.33 -7.37 -10.77
N TYR A 73 7.11 -7.76 -10.40
CA TYR A 73 6.03 -6.88 -9.96
C TYR A 73 5.75 -7.08 -8.48
N ILE A 74 6.18 -6.12 -7.66
CA ILE A 74 6.02 -6.16 -6.20
C ILE A 74 4.93 -5.19 -5.80
N LEU A 75 3.94 -5.67 -5.04
CA LEU A 75 2.80 -4.86 -4.59
C LEU A 75 2.99 -4.47 -3.13
N ILE A 76 2.74 -3.22 -2.77
CA ILE A 76 2.59 -2.76 -1.39
C ILE A 76 1.11 -2.50 -1.14
N ASP A 77 0.55 -3.26 -0.22
CA ASP A 77 -0.88 -3.30 0.17
C ASP A 77 -1.86 -3.71 -0.93
N VAL A 78 -2.92 -4.42 -0.51
CA VAL A 78 -3.98 -4.99 -1.34
C VAL A 78 -5.35 -4.68 -0.72
N GLY A 79 -5.77 -3.42 -0.81
CA GLY A 79 -7.01 -2.94 -0.22
C GLY A 79 -8.29 -3.44 -0.89
N LYS A 80 -9.44 -3.09 -0.30
CA LYS A 80 -10.78 -3.44 -0.83
C LYS A 80 -11.09 -2.90 -2.25
N THR A 81 -10.31 -1.93 -2.74
CA THR A 81 -10.44 -1.38 -4.10
C THR A 81 -9.55 -2.10 -5.13
N PHE A 82 -8.83 -3.16 -4.73
CA PHE A 82 -7.81 -3.82 -5.55
C PHE A 82 -8.33 -4.31 -6.92
N ARG A 83 -9.51 -4.93 -6.97
CA ARG A 83 -10.10 -5.36 -8.24
C ARG A 83 -10.19 -4.22 -9.26
N GLU A 84 -10.58 -3.04 -8.81
CA GLU A 84 -10.68 -1.85 -9.65
C GLU A 84 -9.29 -1.37 -10.10
N GLN A 85 -8.32 -1.36 -9.19
CA GLN A 85 -6.93 -1.01 -9.48
C GLN A 85 -6.34 -1.91 -10.57
N VAL A 86 -6.62 -3.22 -10.53
CA VAL A 86 -6.22 -4.17 -11.58
C VAL A 86 -6.88 -3.79 -12.91
N LEU A 87 -8.20 -3.65 -12.95
CA LEU A 87 -8.93 -3.35 -14.18
C LEU A 87 -8.47 -2.04 -14.84
N ARG A 88 -8.08 -1.03 -14.06
CA ARG A 88 -7.64 0.27 -14.57
C ARG A 88 -6.17 0.29 -14.94
N TRP A 89 -5.31 -0.09 -14.01
CA TRP A 89 -3.88 0.21 -14.10
C TRP A 89 -3.08 -0.96 -14.66
N PHE A 90 -3.44 -2.20 -14.34
CA PHE A 90 -2.76 -3.38 -14.90
C PHE A 90 -3.03 -3.49 -16.40
N THR A 91 -4.27 -3.24 -16.82
CA THR A 91 -4.65 -3.26 -18.24
C THR A 91 -4.00 -2.13 -19.04
N ARG A 92 -3.84 -0.95 -18.42
CA ARG A 92 -3.20 0.24 -19.00
C ARG A 92 -1.70 0.02 -19.17
N TYR A 93 -1.02 -0.44 -18.12
CA TYR A 93 0.44 -0.62 -18.11
C TYR A 93 0.90 -2.01 -18.55
N LYS A 94 -0.04 -2.89 -18.95
CA LYS A 94 0.22 -4.26 -19.42
C LYS A 94 0.97 -5.10 -18.38
N ILE A 95 0.64 -4.91 -17.11
CA ILE A 95 1.17 -5.69 -16.00
C ILE A 95 0.52 -7.08 -16.04
N PRO A 96 1.30 -8.17 -16.24
CA PRO A 96 0.75 -9.48 -16.48
C PRO A 96 0.40 -10.24 -15.19
N ARG A 97 1.04 -9.89 -14.06
CA ARG A 97 0.96 -10.65 -12.80
C ARG A 97 1.46 -9.82 -11.61
N VAL A 98 1.35 -10.39 -10.42
CA VAL A 98 2.09 -9.95 -9.22
C VAL A 98 2.98 -11.09 -8.73
N ASP A 99 4.25 -10.80 -8.51
CA ASP A 99 5.25 -11.77 -8.08
C ASP A 99 5.38 -11.83 -6.56
N SER A 100 5.13 -10.72 -5.85
CA SER A 100 5.19 -10.65 -4.38
C SER A 100 4.38 -9.49 -3.83
N ILE A 101 3.93 -9.61 -2.57
CA ILE A 101 3.14 -8.61 -1.87
C ILE A 101 3.82 -8.29 -0.54
N ILE A 102 3.89 -7.02 -0.18
CA ILE A 102 4.34 -6.53 1.12
C ILE A 102 3.18 -5.77 1.75
N LEU A 103 2.83 -6.09 3.00
CA LEU A 103 1.73 -5.43 3.71
C LEU A 103 2.29 -4.45 4.74
N THR A 104 1.75 -3.24 4.80
CA THR A 104 2.12 -2.23 5.80
C THR A 104 1.50 -2.55 7.16
N HIS A 105 0.25 -3.01 7.16
CA HIS A 105 -0.56 -3.33 8.34
C HIS A 105 -1.83 -4.14 7.98
N GLU A 106 -2.64 -4.54 8.96
CA GLU A 106 -3.79 -5.44 8.78
C GLU A 106 -5.17 -4.78 8.60
N HIS A 107 -5.24 -3.45 8.43
CA HIS A 107 -6.54 -2.81 8.24
C HIS A 107 -7.18 -3.15 6.89
N ALA A 108 -8.50 -2.96 6.84
CA ALA A 108 -9.36 -3.39 5.75
C ALA A 108 -8.95 -2.83 4.37
N ASP A 109 -8.53 -1.58 4.37
CA ASP A 109 -8.04 -0.84 3.21
C ASP A 109 -6.61 -1.22 2.78
N ALA A 110 -5.90 -2.03 3.55
CA ALA A 110 -4.61 -2.62 3.18
C ALA A 110 -4.69 -4.12 2.81
N VAL A 111 -5.72 -4.87 3.24
CA VAL A 111 -5.71 -6.34 3.08
C VAL A 111 -6.96 -6.98 2.46
N LEU A 112 -8.11 -6.29 2.35
CA LEU A 112 -9.36 -6.97 1.92
C LEU A 112 -9.43 -7.30 0.42
N GLY A 113 -8.46 -6.87 -0.38
CA GLY A 113 -8.33 -7.27 -1.78
C GLY A 113 -7.56 -8.58 -1.99
N LEU A 114 -7.03 -9.22 -0.92
CA LEU A 114 -6.23 -10.44 -1.04
C LEU A 114 -6.97 -11.61 -1.72
N ASP A 115 -8.30 -11.69 -1.62
CA ASP A 115 -9.10 -12.70 -2.32
C ASP A 115 -9.00 -12.56 -3.86
N ASP A 116 -8.88 -11.33 -4.35
CA ASP A 116 -8.84 -11.00 -5.77
C ASP A 116 -7.46 -11.26 -6.40
N ILE A 117 -6.40 -11.49 -5.59
CA ILE A 117 -5.05 -11.80 -6.08
C ILE A 117 -5.03 -13.03 -6.98
N ARG A 118 -5.93 -14.00 -6.78
CA ARG A 118 -6.07 -15.21 -7.63
C ARG A 118 -6.17 -14.90 -9.13
N ALA A 119 -6.66 -13.71 -9.49
CA ALA A 119 -6.83 -13.31 -10.88
C ALA A 119 -5.51 -12.95 -11.58
N ILE A 120 -4.44 -12.72 -10.82
CA ILE A 120 -3.16 -12.18 -11.31
C ILE A 120 -1.94 -12.97 -10.79
N GLN A 121 -2.14 -14.15 -10.20
CA GLN A 121 -1.03 -15.02 -9.82
C GLN A 121 -0.39 -15.65 -11.07
N PRO A 122 0.94 -15.90 -11.07
CA PRO A 122 1.59 -16.68 -12.11
C PRO A 122 0.89 -18.05 -12.27
N HIS A 123 0.65 -18.49 -13.50
CA HIS A 123 -0.08 -19.73 -13.80
C HIS A 123 0.85 -20.77 -14.43
N SER A 124 0.87 -21.99 -13.89
CA SER A 124 1.39 -23.16 -14.59
C SER A 124 0.27 -23.82 -15.43
N PRO A 125 0.56 -24.33 -16.65
CA PRO A 125 -0.39 -25.10 -17.47
C PRO A 125 -0.98 -26.33 -16.76
N THR A 126 -0.32 -26.84 -15.71
CA THR A 126 -0.79 -27.97 -14.88
C THR A 126 -1.80 -27.55 -13.82
N ASN A 127 -2.23 -26.28 -13.80
CA ASN A 127 -3.10 -25.72 -12.77
C ASN A 127 -2.42 -25.66 -11.38
N ASP A 128 -1.11 -25.87 -11.31
CA ASP A 128 -0.28 -25.56 -10.16
C ASP A 128 -0.05 -24.04 -10.14
N ILE A 129 -0.64 -23.36 -9.17
CA ILE A 129 -0.37 -21.94 -8.92
C ILE A 129 0.78 -21.89 -7.92
N ASP A 130 1.90 -21.29 -8.32
CA ASP A 130 2.97 -20.98 -7.36
C ASP A 130 2.42 -19.98 -6.34
N PRO A 131 2.44 -20.31 -5.03
CA PRO A 131 1.92 -19.41 -4.02
C PRO A 131 2.60 -18.05 -4.08
N THR A 132 1.83 -16.97 -4.04
CA THR A 132 2.38 -15.61 -4.03
C THR A 132 2.93 -15.32 -2.63
N PRO A 133 4.23 -14.99 -2.49
CA PRO A 133 4.80 -14.56 -1.22
C PRO A 133 4.14 -13.28 -0.71
N ILE A 134 3.69 -13.30 0.55
CA ILE A 134 3.16 -12.14 1.26
C ILE A 134 4.04 -11.87 2.48
N TYR A 135 4.67 -10.71 2.51
CA TYR A 135 5.51 -10.26 3.60
C TYR A 135 4.71 -9.36 4.55
N LEU A 136 4.71 -9.68 5.84
CA LEU A 136 4.06 -8.88 6.88
C LEU A 136 4.74 -9.03 8.23
N SER A 137 4.56 -8.02 9.07
CA SER A 137 5.10 -7.99 10.42
C SER A 137 4.47 -9.06 11.32
N HIS A 138 5.18 -9.47 12.37
CA HIS A 138 4.62 -10.35 13.40
C HIS A 138 3.41 -9.68 14.07
N TYR A 139 3.49 -8.38 14.37
CA TYR A 139 2.40 -7.60 14.94
C TYR A 139 1.15 -7.61 14.06
N ALA A 140 1.29 -7.34 12.76
CA ALA A 140 0.17 -7.38 11.83
C ALA A 140 -0.38 -8.80 11.70
N MET A 141 0.48 -9.82 11.68
CA MET A 141 0.07 -11.23 11.61
C MET A 141 -0.76 -11.64 12.83
N GLU A 142 -0.33 -11.31 14.05
CA GLU A 142 -1.08 -11.58 15.28
C GLU A 142 -2.45 -10.91 15.25
N ARG A 143 -2.54 -9.65 14.84
CA ARG A 143 -3.81 -8.91 14.77
C ARG A 143 -4.70 -9.36 13.63
N TYR A 144 -4.14 -9.74 12.49
CA TYR A 144 -4.89 -10.34 11.38
C TYR A 144 -5.57 -11.63 11.85
N ASN A 145 -4.85 -12.44 12.64
CA ASN A 145 -5.40 -13.64 13.27
C ASN A 145 -6.46 -13.29 14.33
N ILE A 146 -6.25 -12.28 15.18
CA ILE A 146 -7.25 -11.84 16.17
C ILE A 146 -8.51 -11.29 15.50
N LEU A 147 -8.40 -10.49 14.43
CA LEU A 147 -9.57 -10.09 13.61
C LEU A 147 -10.26 -11.31 13.03
N GLY A 148 -9.48 -12.34 12.69
CA GLY A 148 -9.94 -13.69 12.40
C GLY A 148 -10.85 -14.27 13.49
N GLU A 149 -10.38 -14.27 14.73
CA GLU A 149 -11.08 -14.80 15.91
C GLU A 149 -12.23 -13.92 16.43
N LEU A 150 -12.15 -12.59 16.32
CA LEU A 150 -13.20 -11.66 16.77
C LEU A 150 -14.47 -11.73 15.94
N GLY A 151 -14.37 -12.14 14.67
CA GLY A 151 -15.53 -12.56 13.88
C GLY A 151 -16.22 -13.82 14.42
N TYR A 152 -15.55 -14.57 15.30
CA TYR A 152 -16.05 -15.77 15.96
C TYR A 152 -16.43 -15.53 17.44
N LEU A 153 -15.87 -14.51 18.09
CA LEU A 153 -16.23 -14.12 19.47
C LEU A 153 -17.59 -13.44 19.58
N SER A 154 -18.22 -13.02 18.48
CA SER A 154 -19.68 -12.78 18.48
C SER A 154 -20.50 -14.07 18.64
N ALA A 155 -19.87 -15.26 18.61
CA ALA A 155 -20.50 -16.56 18.77
C ALA A 155 -20.08 -17.34 20.03
N LYS A 156 -19.16 -16.84 20.87
CA LYS A 156 -18.77 -17.50 22.13
C LYS A 156 -18.39 -16.50 23.23
N LEU A 157 -19.41 -15.91 23.82
CA LEU A 157 -19.43 -15.72 25.28
C LEU A 157 -19.07 -17.07 25.92
N LEU A 158 -17.96 -17.16 26.66
CA LEU A 158 -17.76 -17.97 27.87
C LEU A 158 -16.26 -18.08 28.17
N GLY A 159 -15.87 -17.56 29.33
CA GLY A 159 -14.48 -17.31 29.70
C GLY A 159 -13.62 -18.57 29.93
N SER A 160 -12.32 -18.38 29.75
CA SER A 160 -11.26 -18.83 30.67
C SER A 160 -9.92 -18.25 30.21
N LYS A 161 -9.13 -17.76 31.17
CA LYS A 161 -7.78 -17.23 30.98
C LYS A 161 -6.83 -18.34 30.54
N ALA A 162 -6.23 -18.24 29.35
CA ALA A 162 -5.07 -19.04 28.99
C ALA A 162 -4.11 -18.21 28.13
N LYS A 163 -2.82 -18.26 28.48
CA LYS A 163 -1.69 -17.80 27.66
C LYS A 163 -1.73 -18.55 26.32
N PHE A 164 -2.19 -17.89 25.27
CA PHE A 164 -2.14 -18.37 23.89
C PHE A 164 -1.08 -17.55 23.15
N CYS A 165 0.12 -18.10 23.02
CA CYS A 165 1.17 -17.52 22.21
C CYS A 165 1.80 -18.68 21.42
N LEU A 166 2.00 -18.46 20.12
CA LEU A 166 2.79 -19.24 19.14
C LEU A 166 2.17 -20.36 18.26
N LEU A 167 0.91 -20.78 18.35
CA LEU A 167 0.37 -21.84 17.45
C LEU A 167 -0.71 -21.40 16.45
N LEU A 168 -1.16 -20.14 16.49
CA LEU A 168 -2.33 -19.68 15.74
C LEU A 168 -2.05 -19.12 14.32
N ASN A 169 -0.79 -19.11 13.86
CA ASN A 169 -0.43 -18.31 12.67
C ASN A 169 -0.98 -18.84 11.34
N LEU A 170 -1.22 -20.14 11.15
CA LEU A 170 -1.80 -20.67 9.90
C LEU A 170 -3.23 -21.21 10.07
N GLU A 171 -3.59 -21.65 11.28
CA GLU A 171 -4.89 -22.24 11.55
C GLU A 171 -6.02 -21.19 11.47
N THR A 172 -5.77 -19.95 11.87
CA THR A 172 -6.83 -18.91 11.92
C THR A 172 -7.18 -18.36 10.53
N VAL A 173 -6.18 -18.12 9.66
CA VAL A 173 -6.41 -17.83 8.23
C VAL A 173 -7.11 -19.02 7.56
N ALA A 174 -6.74 -20.26 7.93
CA ALA A 174 -7.35 -21.47 7.40
C ALA A 174 -8.78 -21.69 7.92
N MET A 175 -9.15 -21.10 9.05
CA MET A 175 -10.51 -21.22 9.60
C MET A 175 -11.49 -20.24 8.94
N LYS A 176 -11.05 -19.04 8.55
CA LYS A 176 -11.92 -18.02 7.92
C LYS A 176 -11.91 -18.04 6.39
N PHE A 177 -10.74 -18.22 5.81
CA PHE A 177 -10.55 -18.44 4.38
C PHE A 177 -9.86 -19.79 4.16
N PRO A 178 -10.49 -20.93 4.54
CA PRO A 178 -9.92 -22.28 4.37
C PRO A 178 -9.51 -22.61 2.94
N TYR A 179 -9.97 -21.81 2.00
CA TYR A 179 -9.67 -21.96 0.59
C TYR A 179 -8.39 -21.19 0.18
N LEU A 180 -7.92 -20.20 0.95
CA LEU A 180 -6.69 -19.44 0.66
C LEU A 180 -5.40 -20.12 1.17
N ILE A 181 -5.53 -21.27 1.83
CA ILE A 181 -4.40 -22.08 2.33
C ILE A 181 -4.31 -23.39 1.55
N LYS A 182 -3.08 -23.81 1.28
CA LYS A 182 -2.74 -25.01 0.52
C LYS A 182 -3.38 -26.25 1.15
N LYS A 183 -4.44 -26.77 0.53
CA LYS A 183 -5.04 -28.07 0.89
C LYS A 183 -4.36 -29.19 0.10
N LYS A 184 -4.10 -30.34 0.75
CA LYS A 184 -3.82 -31.59 0.04
C LYS A 184 -5.07 -31.95 -0.78
N LEU A 185 -4.94 -32.02 -2.10
CA LEU A 185 -6.03 -32.47 -2.97
C LEU A 185 -6.38 -33.93 -2.64
N VAL A 186 -7.66 -34.20 -2.45
CA VAL A 186 -8.18 -35.57 -2.34
C VAL A 186 -8.39 -36.10 -3.76
N GLU A 187 -8.00 -37.34 -4.00
CA GLU A 187 -8.12 -38.00 -5.31
C GLU A 187 -9.59 -37.94 -5.80
N GLY A 188 -9.81 -37.37 -7.00
CA GLY A 188 -11.15 -37.19 -7.59
C GLY A 188 -11.88 -35.88 -7.28
N GLN A 189 -11.28 -34.94 -6.53
CA GLN A 189 -11.90 -33.65 -6.21
C GLN A 189 -11.68 -32.61 -7.34
N GLU A 190 -12.74 -31.93 -7.78
CA GLU A 190 -12.63 -30.80 -8.72
C GLU A 190 -11.80 -29.65 -8.10
N VAL A 191 -10.77 -29.19 -8.83
CA VAL A 191 -9.88 -28.11 -8.39
C VAL A 191 -10.61 -26.77 -8.49
N ARG A 192 -11.04 -26.22 -7.34
CA ARG A 192 -11.54 -24.85 -7.26
C ARG A 192 -10.38 -23.86 -7.28
N ARG A 193 -10.47 -22.83 -8.13
CA ARG A 193 -9.46 -21.75 -8.23
C ARG A 193 -9.58 -20.81 -7.04
N VAL A 194 -8.55 -20.81 -6.22
CA VAL A 194 -8.47 -20.06 -4.96
C VAL A 194 -7.08 -19.45 -4.89
N ALA A 195 -6.94 -18.28 -4.29
CA ALA A 195 -5.62 -17.65 -4.20
C ALA A 195 -4.70 -18.53 -3.34
N GLN A 196 -3.48 -18.77 -3.81
CA GLN A 196 -2.46 -19.51 -3.07
C GLN A 196 -1.48 -18.53 -2.44
N LEU A 197 -1.44 -18.43 -1.12
CA LEU A 197 -0.62 -17.43 -0.43
C LEU A 197 0.50 -18.12 0.36
N ASP A 198 1.72 -17.57 0.27
CA ASP A 198 2.89 -17.98 1.06
C ASP A 198 3.24 -16.87 2.06
N TRP A 199 2.79 -17.01 3.31
CA TRP A 199 2.99 -16.00 4.35
C TRP A 199 4.43 -16.01 4.87
N ARG A 200 5.09 -14.85 4.82
CA ARG A 200 6.47 -14.63 5.27
C ARG A 200 6.50 -13.54 6.33
N ILE A 201 6.90 -13.92 7.54
CA ILE A 201 7.00 -12.97 8.65
C ILE A 201 8.30 -12.18 8.48
N ILE A 202 8.20 -10.85 8.57
CA ILE A 202 9.34 -9.93 8.62
C ILE A 202 9.43 -9.30 10.00
N GLU A 203 10.64 -8.94 10.41
CA GLU A 203 10.88 -8.26 11.69
C GLU A 203 10.59 -6.76 11.56
N GLU A 204 9.95 -6.16 12.57
CA GLU A 204 9.62 -4.74 12.60
C GLU A 204 10.83 -3.87 12.99
N SER A 205 11.96 -4.05 12.31
CA SER A 205 13.23 -3.40 12.66
C SER A 205 13.94 -2.80 11.45
N ILE A 206 14.44 -1.58 11.63
CA ILE A 206 15.33 -0.91 10.67
C ILE A 206 16.67 -1.65 10.50
N GLU A 207 17.03 -2.51 11.44
CA GLU A 207 18.31 -3.25 11.44
C GLU A 207 18.21 -4.58 10.69
N THR A 208 17.00 -5.03 10.36
CA THR A 208 16.74 -6.33 9.75
C THR A 208 16.11 -6.17 8.36
N PRO A 209 16.91 -5.81 7.34
CA PRO A 209 16.43 -5.76 5.97
C PRO A 209 16.03 -7.15 5.46
N PHE A 210 15.12 -7.18 4.49
CA PHE A 210 14.65 -8.40 3.83
C PHE A 210 14.64 -8.25 2.31
N LEU A 211 14.66 -9.36 1.59
CA LEU A 211 14.65 -9.38 0.13
C LEU A 211 13.28 -9.80 -0.40
N VAL A 212 12.80 -9.06 -1.40
CA VAL A 212 11.59 -9.38 -2.16
C VAL A 212 11.91 -9.25 -3.64
N SER A 213 11.83 -10.35 -4.39
CA SER A 213 12.17 -10.36 -5.83
C SER A 213 13.50 -9.66 -6.15
N ASP A 214 14.53 -9.99 -5.36
CA ASP A 214 15.90 -9.42 -5.35
C ASP A 214 16.00 -7.90 -5.14
N LEU A 215 14.94 -7.25 -4.63
CA LEU A 215 14.99 -5.89 -4.12
C LEU A 215 15.05 -5.93 -2.59
N GLN A 216 16.03 -5.23 -2.02
CA GLN A 216 16.15 -5.09 -0.57
C GLN A 216 15.19 -4.03 -0.04
N PHE A 217 14.48 -4.38 1.02
CA PHE A 217 13.61 -3.50 1.77
C PHE A 217 14.10 -3.40 3.21
N VAL A 218 14.08 -2.19 3.76
CA VAL A 218 14.28 -1.91 5.17
C VAL A 218 12.91 -1.55 5.76
N PRO A 219 12.38 -2.33 6.72
CA PRO A 219 11.18 -1.97 7.47
C PRO A 219 11.36 -0.63 8.20
N LEU A 220 10.36 0.24 8.15
CA LEU A 220 10.34 1.52 8.84
C LEU A 220 9.15 1.56 9.82
N PRO A 221 9.34 1.18 11.10
CA PRO A 221 8.28 1.28 12.09
C PRO A 221 7.82 2.73 12.26
N VAL A 222 6.52 2.97 12.14
CA VAL A 222 5.90 4.29 12.33
C VAL A 222 4.66 4.17 13.22
N MET A 223 4.32 5.24 13.92
CA MET A 223 3.11 5.27 14.74
C MET A 223 1.90 5.58 13.87
N HIS A 224 0.82 4.84 14.08
CA HIS A 224 -0.49 5.07 13.45
C HIS A 224 -1.57 5.12 14.54
N GLY A 225 -1.56 6.21 15.31
CA GLY A 225 -2.27 6.32 16.58
C GLY A 225 -1.30 6.39 17.76
N GLU A 226 -1.82 6.17 18.97
CA GLU A 226 -0.98 6.19 20.19
C GLU A 226 -0.21 4.89 20.39
N ASP A 227 -0.88 3.73 20.24
CA ASP A 227 -0.36 2.40 20.62
C ASP A 227 -0.36 1.40 19.46
N TYR A 228 -0.27 1.90 18.23
CA TYR A 228 -0.30 1.07 17.03
C TYR A 228 0.86 1.42 16.11
N ILE A 229 1.56 0.38 15.67
CA ILE A 229 2.72 0.48 14.77
C ILE A 229 2.30 -0.04 13.40
N CYS A 230 2.46 0.81 12.39
CA CYS A 230 2.47 0.42 10.98
C CYS A 230 3.91 0.29 10.49
N LEU A 231 4.11 -0.39 9.36
CA LEU A 231 5.37 -0.36 8.64
C LEU A 231 5.28 0.54 7.42
N GLY A 232 6.22 1.48 7.32
CA GLY A 232 6.70 1.97 6.03
C GLY A 232 7.86 1.11 5.53
N TYR A 233 8.36 1.44 4.33
CA TYR A 233 9.45 0.71 3.69
C TYR A 233 10.42 1.65 3.00
N LEU A 234 11.71 1.47 3.28
CA LEU A 234 12.81 2.10 2.55
C LEU A 234 13.42 1.09 1.57
N PHE A 235 13.63 1.49 0.32
CA PHE A 235 14.21 0.63 -0.72
C PHE A 235 14.89 1.44 -1.83
N GLY A 236 15.64 0.74 -2.68
CA GLY A 236 16.39 1.31 -3.81
C GLY A 236 17.81 1.74 -3.43
N GLU A 237 18.80 1.23 -4.16
CA GLU A 237 20.22 1.52 -3.90
C GLU A 237 20.67 2.79 -4.63
N ARG A 238 20.20 2.99 -5.86
CA ARG A 238 20.56 4.15 -6.69
C ARG A 238 19.58 5.30 -6.58
N CYS A 239 18.31 4.99 -6.39
CA CYS A 239 17.24 5.93 -6.09
C CYS A 239 16.64 5.55 -4.73
N ARG A 240 17.01 6.30 -3.70
CA ARG A 240 16.63 6.01 -2.33
C ARG A 240 15.20 6.46 -2.06
N ILE A 241 14.28 5.50 -1.89
CA ILE A 241 12.84 5.74 -1.81
C ILE A 241 12.31 5.28 -0.46
N ALA A 242 11.55 6.13 0.22
CA ALA A 242 10.75 5.73 1.39
C ALA A 242 9.26 5.81 1.06
N TYR A 243 8.53 4.71 1.29
CA TYR A 243 7.08 4.64 1.21
C TYR A 243 6.50 4.49 2.61
N ILE A 244 5.70 5.47 3.05
CA ILE A 244 5.14 5.51 4.39
C ILE A 244 3.68 5.97 4.28
N SER A 245 2.76 5.00 4.25
CA SER A 245 1.32 5.24 4.42
C SER A 245 0.95 5.22 5.91
N ASP A 246 -0.26 5.68 6.23
CA ASP A 246 -0.90 5.51 7.55
C ASP A 246 0.05 5.83 8.72
N VAL A 247 0.40 7.10 8.89
CA VAL A 247 1.36 7.55 9.92
C VAL A 247 0.82 8.76 10.64
N SER A 248 0.93 8.82 11.96
CA SER A 248 0.70 10.00 12.79
C SER A 248 1.97 10.57 13.41
N ARG A 249 3.00 9.74 13.60
CA ARG A 249 4.27 10.16 14.21
C ARG A 249 5.41 9.23 13.81
N PHE A 250 6.58 9.81 13.60
CA PHE A 250 7.81 9.06 13.38
C PHE A 250 8.53 8.81 14.71
N PRO A 251 8.90 7.56 15.03
CA PRO A 251 9.96 7.28 15.99
C PRO A 251 11.27 7.95 15.56
N ALA A 252 12.08 8.41 16.52
CA ALA A 252 13.33 9.12 16.23
C ALA A 252 14.32 8.28 15.41
N SER A 253 14.36 6.97 15.63
CA SER A 253 15.17 6.02 14.85
C SER A 253 14.74 5.99 13.38
N THR A 254 13.44 5.89 13.12
CA THR A 254 12.88 5.90 11.76
C THR A 254 13.13 7.23 11.06
N GLU A 255 12.87 8.37 11.72
CA GLU A 255 13.12 9.71 11.16
C GLU A 255 14.61 9.92 10.85
N HIS A 256 15.51 9.43 11.72
CA HIS A 256 16.95 9.48 11.48
C HIS A 256 17.33 8.71 10.21
N VAL A 257 16.83 7.49 10.03
CA VAL A 257 17.15 6.68 8.84
C VAL A 257 16.69 7.35 7.55
N ILE A 258 15.56 8.05 7.54
CA ILE A 258 15.02 8.64 6.31
C ILE A 258 15.41 10.11 6.07
N SER A 259 15.97 10.80 7.06
CA SER A 259 16.32 12.21 6.94
C SER A 259 17.69 12.44 6.27
N LYS A 260 17.81 13.59 5.60
CA LYS A 260 19.05 14.05 4.98
C LYS A 260 20.24 14.09 5.94
N ASP A 261 20.00 14.56 7.15
CA ASP A 261 21.04 14.73 8.18
C ASP A 261 21.34 13.44 8.97
N GLY A 262 20.54 12.39 8.75
CA GLY A 262 20.75 11.07 9.35
C GLY A 262 21.45 10.10 8.41
N ALA A 263 20.73 9.10 7.89
CA ALA A 263 21.31 8.04 7.05
C ALA A 263 21.32 8.35 5.53
N GLY A 264 21.03 9.60 5.14
CA GLY A 264 21.19 10.10 3.78
C GLY A 264 19.89 10.58 3.13
N GLN A 265 20.02 11.57 2.26
CA GLN A 265 18.88 12.21 1.61
C GLN A 265 18.10 11.23 0.74
N LEU A 266 16.77 11.19 0.91
CA LEU A 266 15.89 10.45 -0.01
C LEU A 266 15.81 11.16 -1.37
N ASP A 267 15.83 10.37 -2.43
CA ASP A 267 15.45 10.84 -3.77
C ASP A 267 13.94 11.05 -3.86
N LEU A 268 13.18 10.16 -3.21
CA LEU A 268 11.73 10.22 -3.20
C LEU A 268 11.15 9.79 -1.83
N LEU A 269 10.31 10.64 -1.27
CA LEU A 269 9.46 10.33 -0.12
C LEU A 269 8.01 10.20 -0.57
N ILE A 270 7.37 9.06 -0.32
CA ILE A 270 5.93 8.87 -0.52
C ILE A 270 5.29 8.86 0.87
N LEU A 271 4.42 9.83 1.17
CA LEU A 271 4.00 10.10 2.54
C LEU A 271 2.49 10.40 2.68
N ASP A 272 1.92 9.88 3.76
CA ASP A 272 0.53 10.10 4.18
C ASP A 272 0.17 11.59 4.44
N THR A 273 -1.04 11.97 4.04
CA THR A 273 -1.71 13.23 4.41
C THR A 273 -3.23 13.06 4.35
N LEU A 274 -3.87 12.75 5.48
CA LEU A 274 -5.30 12.41 5.48
C LEU A 274 -6.23 13.62 5.32
N TYR A 275 -6.05 14.64 6.17
CA TYR A 275 -6.89 15.85 6.19
C TYR A 275 -6.09 17.08 5.74
N LYS A 276 -6.79 18.01 5.08
CA LYS A 276 -6.18 19.23 4.55
C LYS A 276 -5.82 20.24 5.63
N THR A 277 -6.54 20.22 6.75
CA THR A 277 -6.37 21.17 7.85
C THR A 277 -6.33 20.46 9.21
N GLY A 278 -5.86 21.18 10.23
CA GLY A 278 -5.82 20.70 11.60
C GLY A 278 -4.72 19.67 11.86
N SER A 279 -4.93 18.86 12.89
CA SER A 279 -4.10 17.72 13.28
C SER A 279 -5.00 16.53 13.61
N HIS A 280 -4.47 15.33 13.40
CA HIS A 280 -5.17 14.08 13.73
C HIS A 280 -4.21 13.14 14.47
N ASN A 281 -4.76 12.29 15.35
CA ASN A 281 -3.93 11.45 16.21
C ASN A 281 -3.51 10.14 15.53
N VAL A 282 -4.18 9.78 14.45
CA VAL A 282 -3.98 8.51 13.73
C VAL A 282 -3.30 8.70 12.36
N HIS A 283 -3.37 9.91 11.81
CA HIS A 283 -2.74 10.26 10.53
C HIS A 283 -2.14 11.66 10.60
N LEU A 284 -1.14 11.92 9.75
CA LEU A 284 -0.66 13.27 9.51
C LEU A 284 -1.72 14.03 8.71
N CYS A 285 -1.99 15.27 9.12
CA CYS A 285 -2.68 16.25 8.28
C CYS A 285 -1.66 17.05 7.48
N LEU A 286 -2.09 17.72 6.41
CA LEU A 286 -1.20 18.44 5.49
C LEU A 286 -0.17 19.36 6.21
N PRO A 287 -0.53 20.17 7.23
CA PRO A 287 0.47 20.95 7.96
C PRO A 287 1.55 20.08 8.63
N GLN A 288 1.17 18.98 9.25
CA GLN A 288 2.11 18.05 9.91
C GLN A 288 2.98 17.32 8.87
N THR A 289 2.38 16.92 7.75
CA THR A 289 3.08 16.32 6.61
C THR A 289 4.14 17.26 6.05
N LEU A 290 3.81 18.53 5.80
CA LEU A 290 4.76 19.51 5.27
C LEU A 290 5.90 19.79 6.27
N GLU A 291 5.62 19.86 7.57
CA GLU A 291 6.67 19.98 8.59
C GLU A 291 7.57 18.73 8.63
N ALA A 292 7.00 17.53 8.47
CA ALA A 292 7.79 16.30 8.35
C ALA A 292 8.67 16.31 7.10
N VAL A 293 8.14 16.75 5.95
CA VAL A 293 8.93 16.90 4.71
C VAL A 293 10.10 17.85 4.92
N LYS A 294 9.92 18.97 5.64
CA LYS A 294 11.03 19.89 5.96
C LYS A 294 12.12 19.23 6.79
N ARG A 295 11.74 18.50 7.85
CA ARG A 295 12.70 17.81 8.74
C ARG A 295 13.44 16.67 8.03
N ILE A 296 12.72 15.90 7.21
CA ILE A 296 13.28 14.78 6.45
C ILE A 296 14.15 15.28 5.28
N CYS A 297 13.74 16.39 4.65
CA CYS A 297 14.41 17.06 3.54
C CYS A 297 14.69 16.14 2.32
N PRO A 298 13.68 15.43 1.76
CA PRO A 298 13.87 14.64 0.54
C PRO A 298 14.10 15.54 -0.68
N LYS A 299 14.60 14.99 -1.80
CA LYS A 299 14.66 15.74 -3.08
C LYS A 299 13.26 15.98 -3.65
N LYS A 300 12.38 14.98 -3.54
CA LYS A 300 10.97 15.05 -3.94
C LYS A 300 10.07 14.31 -2.96
N ALA A 301 8.87 14.83 -2.72
CA ALA A 301 7.81 14.16 -1.99
C ALA A 301 6.53 14.02 -2.82
N LEU A 302 5.89 12.84 -2.73
CA LEU A 302 4.60 12.54 -3.32
C LEU A 302 3.62 12.19 -2.20
N LEU A 303 2.54 12.97 -2.09
CA LEU A 303 1.60 12.82 -0.98
C LEU A 303 0.45 11.85 -1.34
N ILE A 304 0.10 10.97 -0.41
CA ILE A 304 -0.92 9.90 -0.52
C ILE A 304 -1.87 9.92 0.69
N GLY A 305 -2.85 9.01 0.75
CA GLY A 305 -3.79 8.88 1.88
C GLY A 305 -4.87 9.97 1.95
N MET A 306 -4.99 10.80 0.91
CA MET A 306 -5.84 11.99 0.92
C MET A 306 -7.34 11.65 0.85
N ASN A 307 -8.14 12.29 1.70
CA ASN A 307 -9.59 12.23 1.61
C ASN A 307 -10.19 13.25 0.60
N HIS A 308 -11.51 13.33 0.57
CA HIS A 308 -12.27 14.22 -0.32
C HIS A 308 -12.19 15.73 -0.01
N GLN A 309 -11.37 16.18 0.96
CA GLN A 309 -11.09 17.60 1.20
C GLN A 309 -10.02 18.15 0.25
N PHE A 310 -9.25 17.25 -0.37
CA PHE A 310 -8.18 17.62 -1.29
C PHE A 310 -8.69 17.62 -2.73
N ASP A 311 -8.63 18.77 -3.38
CA ASP A 311 -8.77 18.89 -4.82
C ASP A 311 -7.38 18.85 -5.46
N HIS A 312 -7.15 17.87 -6.33
CA HIS A 312 -5.83 17.59 -6.86
C HIS A 312 -5.22 18.78 -7.63
N HIS A 313 -6.01 19.54 -8.38
CA HIS A 313 -5.49 20.66 -9.18
C HIS A 313 -5.26 21.89 -8.32
N VAL A 314 -6.23 22.24 -7.46
CA VAL A 314 -6.14 23.40 -6.58
C VAL A 314 -5.01 23.24 -5.59
N ASP A 315 -4.91 22.07 -4.95
CA ASP A 315 -3.92 21.84 -3.90
C ASP A 315 -2.51 21.64 -4.46
N ASN A 316 -2.35 21.08 -5.66
CA ASN A 316 -1.03 21.07 -6.31
C ASN A 316 -0.53 22.46 -6.72
N LYS A 317 -1.43 23.41 -7.02
CA LYS A 317 -1.01 24.81 -7.23
C LYS A 317 -0.41 25.39 -5.94
N PHE A 318 -1.08 25.18 -4.81
CA PHE A 318 -0.55 25.58 -3.51
C PHE A 318 0.78 24.90 -3.18
N LEU A 319 0.90 23.59 -3.43
CA LEU A 319 2.13 22.84 -3.17
C LEU A 319 3.28 23.25 -4.08
N MET A 320 3.01 23.67 -5.32
CA MET A 320 4.02 24.23 -6.21
C MET A 320 4.62 25.52 -5.63
N GLU A 321 3.76 26.46 -5.19
CA GLU A 321 4.20 27.69 -4.55
C GLU A 321 4.95 27.41 -3.22
N TRP A 322 4.51 26.40 -2.46
CA TRP A 322 5.21 25.94 -1.27
C TRP A 322 6.59 25.37 -1.61
N SER A 323 6.68 24.56 -2.67
CA SER A 323 7.91 23.90 -3.12
C SER A 323 8.96 24.92 -3.54
N GLU A 324 8.56 25.96 -4.27
CA GLU A 324 9.46 27.06 -4.67
C GLU A 324 10.05 27.81 -3.48
N ARG A 325 9.24 28.03 -2.42
CA ARG A 325 9.71 28.72 -1.21
C ARG A 325 10.66 27.87 -0.37
N GLU A 326 10.36 26.59 -0.22
CA GLU A 326 11.10 25.70 0.69
C GLU A 326 12.26 24.96 0.00
N GLY A 327 12.32 24.98 -1.33
CA GLY A 327 13.35 24.30 -2.12
C GLY A 327 13.23 22.78 -2.12
N ILE A 328 12.05 22.24 -1.78
CA ILE A 328 11.75 20.80 -1.78
C ILE A 328 10.54 20.58 -2.69
N GLN A 329 10.66 19.72 -3.69
CA GLN A 329 9.56 19.43 -4.61
C GLN A 329 8.48 18.59 -3.92
N VAL A 330 7.26 19.10 -3.81
CA VAL A 330 6.12 18.39 -3.20
C VAL A 330 4.91 18.48 -4.12
N GLN A 331 4.22 17.36 -4.30
CA GLN A 331 2.95 17.31 -5.01
C GLN A 331 2.08 16.17 -4.46
N LEU A 332 0.77 16.29 -4.64
CA LEU A 332 -0.17 15.19 -4.46
C LEU A 332 0.07 14.13 -5.54
N ALA A 333 0.11 12.86 -5.16
CA ALA A 333 0.01 11.76 -6.10
C ALA A 333 -1.42 11.64 -6.64
N HIS A 334 -1.59 10.84 -7.69
CA HIS A 334 -2.90 10.44 -8.19
C HIS A 334 -2.84 8.98 -8.65
N ASP A 335 -4.00 8.34 -8.68
CA ASP A 335 -4.11 6.97 -9.18
C ASP A 335 -3.63 6.89 -10.64
N GLY A 336 -2.89 5.83 -10.95
CA GLY A 336 -2.27 5.62 -12.24
C GLY A 336 -1.01 6.45 -12.49
N LEU A 337 -0.54 7.31 -11.56
CA LEU A 337 0.75 7.98 -11.70
C LEU A 337 1.87 6.94 -11.86
N ARG A 338 2.69 7.07 -12.92
CA ARG A 338 3.88 6.24 -13.15
C ARG A 338 5.13 7.08 -13.04
N VAL A 339 6.04 6.69 -12.16
CA VAL A 339 7.31 7.39 -11.88
C VAL A 339 8.47 6.46 -12.25
N PRO A 340 9.20 6.71 -13.35
CA PRO A 340 10.42 5.97 -13.66
C PRO A 340 11.46 6.17 -12.54
N VAL A 341 12.10 5.08 -12.13
CA VAL A 341 13.13 5.07 -11.07
C VAL A 341 14.27 4.11 -11.44
N ASP A 342 15.46 4.36 -10.91
CA ASP A 342 16.62 3.45 -11.01
C ASP A 342 16.79 2.79 -9.63
N LEU A 343 16.39 1.52 -9.50
CA LEU A 343 16.30 0.82 -8.21
C LEU A 343 17.59 0.09 -7.86
#